data_AF-A0A9E1N889-F1
#
_entry.id   AF-A0A9E1N889-F1
#
_cell.length_a   1.000
_cell.length_b   1.000
_cell.length_c   1.000
_cell.angle_alpha   90.00
_cell.angle_beta   90.00
_cell.angle_gamma   90.00
#
_symmetry.space_group_name_H-M   'P 1'
#
loop_
_entity.id
_entity.type
_entity.pdbx_description
1 polymer ?
#
loop_
_entity_poly.entity_id
_entity_poly.type
_entity_poly.pdbx_seq_one_letter_code
_entity_poly.pdbx_strand_id
1 'polypeptide(L)'
;MGNILTIAGSGSKSISLVLGAGVLIAAAASAIMGLELREIADWAREVFSVTFMVILGIMLAGFAYCLVRMVERRKIGLNGDVWFEAASHLAGGVATVALTYTLLGISLGIGTLAGQEVNAETVQTIIGELTSHFSLAFMTTVIGLPVSAALRAIIHITDTYLKTTPFTLRIGEQS
;
A
#
# COMPACT_ATOMS: atom_id res chain seq x y z
N MET A 1 -9.86 6.76 30.73
CA MET A 1 -8.45 6.37 30.51
C MET A 1 -8.26 5.05 29.73
N GLY A 2 -9.13 4.04 29.85
CA GLY A 2 -8.99 2.77 29.11
C GLY A 2 -8.99 2.84 27.57
N ASN A 3 -9.71 3.81 26.98
CA ASN A 3 -9.69 4.01 25.52
C ASN A 3 -8.34 4.51 24.99
N ILE A 4 -7.59 5.30 25.76
CA ILE A 4 -6.31 5.86 25.31
C ILE A 4 -5.21 4.78 25.32
N LEU A 5 -5.22 3.92 26.35
CA LEU A 5 -4.28 2.80 26.46
C LEU A 5 -4.52 1.72 25.40
N THR A 6 -5.79 1.45 25.05
CA THR A 6 -6.12 0.51 23.96
C THR A 6 -5.81 1.09 22.58
N ILE A 7 -6.02 2.40 22.36
CA ILE A 7 -5.59 3.08 21.13
C ILE A 7 -4.07 3.07 21.00
N ALA A 8 -3.33 3.32 22.09
CA ALA A 8 -1.86 3.27 22.11
C ALA A 8 -1.33 1.85 21.84
N GLY A 9 -1.95 0.82 22.41
CA GLY A 9 -1.60 -0.59 22.16
C GLY A 9 -1.86 -1.02 20.72
N SER A 10 -3.00 -0.61 20.14
CA SER A 10 -3.35 -0.87 18.74
C SER A 10 -2.40 -0.13 17.77
N GLY A 11 -2.03 1.11 18.13
CA GLY A 11 -1.03 1.89 17.41
C GLY A 11 0.35 1.23 17.39
N SER A 12 0.82 0.74 18.54
CA SER A 12 2.13 0.05 18.61
C SER A 12 2.16 -1.24 17.77
N LYS A 13 1.08 -2.02 17.76
CA LYS A 13 1.00 -3.26 16.96
C LYS A 13 0.92 -2.98 15.47
N SER A 14 0.15 -1.99 15.05
CA SER A 14 0.04 -1.60 13.64
C SER A 14 1.37 -1.04 13.12
N ILE A 15 2.07 -0.21 13.91
CA ILE A 15 3.43 0.24 13.59
C ILE A 15 4.40 -0.94 13.46
N SER A 16 4.37 -1.88 14.41
CA SER A 16 5.24 -3.07 14.35
C SER A 16 4.93 -3.93 13.12
N LEU A 17 3.67 -4.03 12.70
CA LEU A 17 3.26 -4.79 11.52
C LEU A 17 3.73 -4.07 10.24
N VAL A 18 3.56 -2.76 10.15
CA VAL A 18 4.00 -1.96 8.99
C VAL A 18 5.52 -2.01 8.86
N LEU A 19 6.26 -1.78 9.94
CA LEU A 19 7.73 -1.83 9.93
C LEU A 19 8.24 -3.24 9.66
N GLY A 20 7.66 -4.26 10.31
CA GLY A 20 8.04 -5.65 10.12
C GLY A 20 7.78 -6.14 8.70
N ALA A 21 6.58 -5.88 8.16
CA ALA A 21 6.26 -6.19 6.76
C ALA A 21 7.16 -5.43 5.78
N GLY A 22 7.43 -4.15 6.06
CA GLY A 22 8.35 -3.34 5.26
C GLY A 22 9.76 -3.94 5.19
N VAL A 23 10.32 -4.34 6.35
CA VAL A 23 11.64 -5.00 6.43
C VAL A 23 11.63 -6.33 5.68
N LEU A 24 10.59 -7.15 5.84
CA LEU A 24 10.49 -8.45 5.15
C LEU A 24 10.40 -8.28 3.63
N ILE A 25 9.61 -7.32 3.15
CA ILE A 25 9.50 -7.01 1.72
C ILE A 25 10.84 -6.52 1.18
N ALA A 26 11.53 -5.61 1.89
CA ALA A 26 12.82 -5.10 1.48
C ALA A 26 13.90 -6.20 1.44
N ALA A 27 13.91 -7.10 2.43
CA ALA A 27 14.80 -8.24 2.47
C ALA A 27 14.53 -9.23 1.32
N ALA A 28 13.26 -9.54 1.03
CA ALA A 28 12.88 -10.39 -0.09
C ALA A 28 13.28 -9.76 -1.43
N ALA A 29 13.06 -8.44 -1.59
CA ALA A 29 13.46 -7.71 -2.79
C ALA A 29 14.99 -7.75 -2.99
N SER A 30 15.77 -7.51 -1.92
CA SER A 30 17.24 -7.61 -1.96
C SER A 30 17.71 -9.01 -2.33
N ALA A 31 17.10 -10.07 -1.77
CA ALA A 31 17.45 -11.44 -2.10
C ALA A 31 17.13 -11.83 -3.55
N ILE A 32 16.02 -11.33 -4.12
CA ILE A 32 15.61 -11.64 -5.50
C ILE A 32 16.41 -10.83 -6.53
N MET A 33 16.63 -9.55 -6.25
CA MET A 33 17.28 -8.63 -7.19
C MET A 33 18.81 -8.70 -7.10
N GLY A 34 19.37 -9.22 -6.01
CA GLY A 34 20.80 -9.20 -5.74
C GLY A 34 21.37 -7.80 -5.47
N LEU A 35 20.48 -6.82 -5.24
CA LEU A 35 20.82 -5.42 -4.99
C LEU A 35 20.88 -5.13 -3.49
N GLU A 36 21.69 -4.15 -3.12
CA GLU A 36 21.70 -3.63 -1.76
C GLU A 36 20.40 -2.87 -1.44
N LEU A 37 20.01 -2.82 -0.16
CA LEU A 37 18.79 -2.13 0.28
C LEU A 37 18.75 -0.65 -0.16
N ARG A 38 19.93 -0.02 -0.22
CA ARG A 38 20.08 1.37 -0.65
C ARG A 38 19.82 1.52 -2.14
N GLU A 39 20.35 0.61 -2.97
CA GLU A 39 20.16 0.63 -4.42
C GLU A 39 18.68 0.43 -4.78
N ILE A 40 17.98 -0.43 -4.04
CA ILE A 40 16.52 -0.63 -4.19
C ILE A 40 15.77 0.66 -3.86
N ALA A 41 16.16 1.35 -2.78
CA ALA A 41 15.53 2.60 -2.39
C ALA A 41 15.78 3.72 -3.42
N ASP A 42 16.98 3.78 -3.99
CA ASP A 42 17.34 4.77 -5.00
C ASP A 42 16.61 4.48 -6.32
N TRP A 43 16.58 3.23 -6.78
CA TRP A 43 15.76 2.79 -7.92
C TRP A 43 14.28 3.13 -7.74
N ALA A 44 13.74 2.87 -6.55
CA ALA A 44 12.33 3.13 -6.29
C ALA A 44 12.03 4.64 -6.27
N ARG A 45 12.96 5.51 -5.86
CA ARG A 45 12.78 6.97 -6.01
C ARG A 45 12.92 7.45 -7.44
N GLU A 46 13.71 6.77 -8.26
CA GLU A 46 13.88 7.09 -9.67
C GLU A 46 12.66 6.69 -10.50
N VAL A 47 12.05 5.55 -10.17
CA VAL A 47 10.86 5.02 -10.86
C VAL A 47 9.55 5.60 -10.32
N PHE A 48 9.43 5.75 -8.99
CA PHE A 48 8.23 6.28 -8.36
C PHE A 48 8.43 7.74 -7.95
N SER A 49 7.39 8.54 -8.17
CA SER A 49 7.34 9.88 -7.58
C SER A 49 7.34 9.80 -6.05
N VAL A 50 8.14 10.65 -5.40
CA VAL A 50 8.21 10.76 -3.93
C VAL A 50 6.82 11.02 -3.33
N THR A 51 5.99 11.83 -3.97
CA THR A 51 4.64 12.13 -3.50
C THR A 51 3.71 10.92 -3.58
N PHE A 52 3.87 10.07 -4.59
CA PHE A 52 3.15 8.79 -4.68
C PHE A 52 3.53 7.87 -3.51
N MET A 53 4.82 7.72 -3.23
CA MET A 53 5.30 6.89 -2.12
C MET A 53 4.74 7.34 -0.77
N VAL A 54 4.73 8.66 -0.51
CA VAL A 54 4.21 9.21 0.75
C VAL A 54 2.72 8.93 0.90
N ILE A 55 1.92 9.22 -0.13
CA ILE A 55 0.46 9.00 -0.08
C ILE A 55 0.15 7.50 0.07
N LEU A 56 0.83 6.66 -0.71
CA LEU A 56 0.69 5.20 -0.62
C LEU A 56 1.04 4.70 0.79
N GLY A 57 2.17 5.17 1.34
CA GLY A 57 2.62 4.82 2.69
C GLY A 57 1.61 5.19 3.77
N ILE A 58 1.02 6.39 3.70
CA ILE A 58 -0.04 6.83 4.62
C ILE A 58 -1.25 5.91 4.53
N MET A 59 -1.66 5.55 3.32
CA MET A 59 -2.82 4.67 3.11
C MET A 59 -2.57 3.24 3.59
N LEU A 60 -1.37 2.69 3.36
CA LEU A 60 -0.96 1.39 3.88
C LEU A 60 -0.91 1.38 5.42
N ALA A 61 -0.37 2.44 6.03
CA ALA A 61 -0.34 2.59 7.48
C ALA A 61 -1.76 2.70 8.07
N GLY A 62 -2.62 3.51 7.45
CA GLY A 62 -4.03 3.61 7.80
C GLY A 62 -4.75 2.26 7.69
N PHE A 63 -4.49 1.50 6.61
CA PHE A 63 -5.09 0.18 6.42
C PHE A 63 -4.66 -0.77 7.52
N ALA A 64 -3.35 -0.83 7.82
CA ALA A 64 -2.82 -1.68 8.89
C ALA A 64 -3.43 -1.31 10.25
N TYR A 65 -3.59 -0.01 10.53
CA TYR A 65 -4.25 0.46 11.75
C TYR A 65 -5.71 -0.02 11.82
N CYS A 66 -6.48 0.16 10.76
CA CYS A 66 -7.87 -0.29 10.69
C CYS A 66 -7.98 -1.82 10.84
N LEU A 67 -7.09 -2.58 10.19
CA LEU A 67 -7.04 -4.03 10.29
C LEU A 67 -6.78 -4.50 11.74
N VAL A 68 -5.76 -3.95 12.41
CA VAL A 68 -5.45 -4.30 13.81
C VAL A 68 -6.62 -3.96 14.72
N ARG A 69 -7.21 -2.76 14.56
CA ARG A 69 -8.31 -2.31 15.40
C ARG A 69 -9.59 -3.11 15.17
N MET A 70 -9.85 -3.56 13.94
CA MET A 70 -10.94 -4.48 13.62
C MET A 70 -10.74 -5.81 14.35
N VAL A 71 -9.55 -6.41 14.24
CA VAL A 71 -9.21 -7.70 14.88
C VAL A 71 -9.37 -7.61 16.39
N GLU A 72 -8.87 -6.54 17.02
CA GLU A 72 -8.99 -6.35 18.48
C GLU A 72 -10.45 -6.20 18.93
N ARG A 73 -11.27 -5.41 18.21
CA ARG A 73 -12.69 -5.26 18.58
C ARG A 73 -13.47 -6.55 18.43
N ARG A 74 -13.29 -7.27 17.32
CA ARG A 74 -13.95 -8.56 17.09
C ARG A 74 -13.54 -9.60 18.15
N LYS A 75 -12.26 -9.64 18.56
CA LYS A 75 -11.78 -10.53 19.63
C LYS A 75 -12.44 -10.28 20.99
N ILE A 76 -12.85 -9.04 21.27
CA ILE A 76 -13.52 -8.65 22.52
C ILE A 76 -15.06 -8.75 22.37
N GLY A 77 -15.56 -9.22 21.22
CA GLY A 77 -17.00 -9.33 20.93
C GLY A 77 -17.69 -7.99 20.62
N LEU A 78 -16.91 -6.93 20.40
CA LEU A 78 -17.41 -5.61 20.00
C LEU A 78 -17.61 -5.53 18.48
N ASN A 79 -18.47 -4.61 18.04
CA ASN A 79 -18.66 -4.38 16.62
C ASN A 79 -17.37 -3.80 15.96
N GLY A 80 -16.85 -4.53 14.96
CA GLY A 80 -15.70 -4.17 14.14
C GLY A 80 -16.06 -3.60 12.76
N ASP A 81 -17.35 -3.53 12.40
CA ASP A 81 -17.81 -3.18 11.04
C ASP A 81 -17.29 -1.82 10.57
N VAL A 82 -17.21 -0.82 11.45
CA VAL A 82 -16.69 0.52 11.10
C VAL A 82 -15.23 0.46 10.66
N TRP A 83 -14.42 -0.38 11.31
CA TRP A 83 -13.00 -0.53 10.99
C TRP A 83 -12.80 -1.37 9.73
N PHE A 84 -13.68 -2.34 9.51
CA PHE A 84 -13.75 -3.08 8.26
C PHE A 84 -14.06 -2.16 7.07
N GLU A 85 -15.11 -1.33 7.17
CA GLU A 85 -15.51 -0.41 6.11
C GLU A 85 -14.39 0.62 5.83
N ALA A 86 -13.78 1.18 6.88
CA ALA A 86 -12.65 2.09 6.76
C ALA A 86 -11.44 1.44 6.06
N ALA A 87 -11.10 0.19 6.42
CA ALA A 87 -10.04 -0.55 5.76
C ALA A 87 -10.36 -0.84 4.28
N SER A 88 -11.61 -1.20 3.97
CA SER A 88 -12.08 -1.43 2.60
C SER A 88 -11.98 -0.16 1.73
N HIS A 89 -12.36 1.00 2.29
CA HIS A 89 -12.17 2.29 1.63
C HIS A 89 -10.70 2.63 1.41
N LEU A 90 -9.83 2.39 2.39
CA LEU A 90 -8.38 2.62 2.23
C LEU A 90 -7.77 1.71 1.17
N ALA A 91 -8.17 0.43 1.14
CA ALA A 91 -7.75 -0.51 0.10
C ALA A 91 -8.24 -0.06 -1.29
N GLY A 92 -9.46 0.46 -1.41
CA GLY A 92 -9.95 1.09 -2.64
C GLY A 92 -9.21 2.37 -3.00
N GLY A 93 -8.86 3.19 -2.01
CA GLY A 93 -8.05 4.39 -2.18
C GLY A 93 -6.71 4.10 -2.83
N VAL A 94 -6.09 2.94 -2.55
CA VAL A 94 -4.81 2.53 -3.17
C VAL A 94 -4.95 2.43 -4.68
N ALA A 95 -6.05 1.83 -5.17
CA ALA A 95 -6.32 1.78 -6.60
C ALA A 95 -6.57 3.18 -7.17
N THR A 96 -7.30 4.05 -6.47
CA THR A 96 -7.54 5.43 -6.91
C THR A 96 -6.23 6.20 -7.05
N VAL A 97 -5.37 6.19 -6.04
CA VAL A 97 -4.07 6.90 -6.07
C VAL A 97 -3.18 6.35 -7.17
N ALA A 98 -3.15 5.03 -7.36
CA ALA A 98 -2.43 4.40 -8.47
C ALA A 98 -2.90 4.94 -9.82
N LEU A 99 -4.21 4.92 -10.07
CA LEU A 99 -4.80 5.42 -11.32
C LEU A 99 -4.56 6.93 -11.50
N THR A 100 -4.64 7.73 -10.44
CA THR A 100 -4.34 9.17 -10.51
C THR A 100 -2.90 9.43 -10.93
N TYR A 101 -1.93 8.69 -10.36
CA TYR A 101 -0.53 8.86 -10.75
C TYR A 101 -0.21 8.29 -12.13
N THR A 102 -0.93 7.25 -12.57
CA THR A 102 -0.87 6.79 -13.96
C THR A 102 -1.32 7.88 -14.92
N LEU A 103 -2.47 8.51 -14.66
CA LEU A 103 -2.96 9.61 -15.47
C LEU A 103 -2.02 10.83 -15.41
N LEU A 104 -1.43 11.11 -14.25
CA LEU A 104 -0.43 12.18 -14.10
C LEU A 104 0.82 11.90 -14.95
N GLY A 105 1.38 10.69 -14.88
CA GLY A 105 2.55 10.30 -15.66
C GLY A 105 2.28 10.38 -17.16
N ILE A 106 1.13 9.89 -17.63
CA ILE A 106 0.73 10.01 -19.04
C ILE A 106 0.55 11.49 -19.42
N SER A 107 -0.08 12.30 -18.58
CA SER A 107 -0.30 13.73 -18.86
C SER A 107 1.01 14.50 -18.96
N LEU A 108 1.97 14.23 -18.07
CA LEU A 108 3.31 14.82 -18.13
C LEU A 108 4.07 14.37 -19.38
N GLY A 109 3.99 13.08 -19.74
CA GLY A 109 4.61 12.56 -20.97
C GLY A 109 4.02 13.16 -22.25
N ILE A 110 2.71 13.42 -22.30
CA ILE A 110 2.10 14.16 -23.42
C ILE A 110 2.54 15.64 -23.40
N GLY A 111 2.67 16.23 -22.21
CA GLY A 111 3.14 17.60 -22.04
C GLY A 111 4.56 17.82 -22.59
N THR A 112 5.47 16.86 -22.42
CA THR A 112 6.84 16.98 -22.99
C THR A 112 6.84 17.01 -24.52
N LEU A 113 5.96 16.21 -25.16
CA LEU A 113 5.79 16.21 -26.61
C LEU A 113 5.20 17.52 -27.15
N ALA A 114 4.36 18.19 -26.37
CA ALA A 114 3.71 19.44 -26.79
C ALA A 114 4.63 20.67 -26.64
N GLY A 115 5.67 20.60 -25.80
CA GLY A 115 6.51 21.73 -25.44
C GLY A 115 7.84 21.87 -26.17
N GLN A 116 8.28 20.87 -26.96
CA GLN A 116 9.58 20.86 -27.63
C GLN A 116 9.46 20.72 -29.14
N GLU A 117 10.25 21.49 -29.90
CA GLU A 117 10.41 21.25 -31.33
C GLU A 117 11.13 19.92 -31.55
N VAL A 118 10.44 18.98 -32.21
CA VAL A 118 10.98 17.66 -32.50
C VAL A 118 11.97 17.77 -33.65
N ASN A 119 13.28 17.76 -33.35
CA ASN A 119 14.36 17.76 -34.33
C ASN A 119 15.42 16.69 -33.99
N ALA A 120 16.37 16.44 -34.90
CA ALA A 120 17.36 15.37 -34.74
C ALA A 120 18.27 15.51 -33.49
N GLU A 121 18.38 16.72 -32.92
CA GLU A 121 19.20 17.03 -31.75
C GLU A 121 18.42 16.83 -30.43
N THR A 122 17.09 17.05 -30.45
CA THR A 122 16.21 16.95 -29.27
C THR A 122 15.55 15.59 -29.09
N VAL A 123 15.43 14.79 -30.15
CA VAL A 123 14.70 13.49 -30.13
C VAL A 123 15.21 12.54 -29.05
N GLN A 124 16.52 12.43 -28.82
CA GLN A 124 17.05 11.50 -27.84
C GLN A 124 16.71 11.90 -26.39
N THR A 125 16.71 13.21 -26.12
CA THR A 125 16.26 13.77 -24.83
C THR A 125 14.76 13.55 -24.63
N ILE A 126 13.95 13.82 -25.66
CA ILE A 126 12.49 13.63 -25.63
C ILE A 126 12.14 12.17 -25.32
N ILE A 127 12.82 11.20 -25.96
CA ILE A 127 12.58 9.78 -25.71
C ILE A 127 12.92 9.40 -24.27
N GLY A 128 14.02 9.94 -23.71
CA GLY A 128 14.40 9.70 -22.32
C GLY A 128 13.36 10.22 -21.33
N GLU A 129 12.92 11.47 -21.50
CA GLU A 129 11.90 12.09 -20.65
C GLU A 129 10.55 11.37 -20.76
N LEU A 130 10.13 11.02 -21.98
CA LEU A 130 8.89 10.28 -22.22
C LEU A 130 8.94 8.90 -21.56
N THR A 131 10.08 8.22 -21.64
CA THR A 131 10.30 6.92 -21.00
C THR A 131 10.19 7.02 -19.48
N SER A 132 10.75 8.08 -18.88
CA SER A 132 10.63 8.32 -17.43
C SER A 132 9.17 8.54 -17.00
N HIS A 133 8.44 9.40 -17.70
CA HIS A 133 7.04 9.69 -17.40
C HIS A 133 6.11 8.48 -17.58
N PHE A 134 6.34 7.69 -18.62
CA PHE A 134 5.59 6.44 -18.84
C PHE A 134 6.00 5.34 -17.87
N SER A 135 7.28 5.24 -17.50
CA SER A 135 7.73 4.31 -16.45
C SER A 135 7.00 4.56 -15.14
N LEU A 136 6.94 5.82 -14.69
CA LEU A 136 6.13 6.22 -13.53
C LEU A 136 4.67 5.81 -13.72
N ALA A 137 4.07 6.11 -14.87
CA ALA A 137 2.67 5.84 -15.13
C ALA A 137 2.33 4.34 -15.05
N PHE A 138 3.16 3.50 -15.67
CA PHE A 138 2.94 2.05 -15.71
C PHE A 138 3.30 1.39 -14.38
N MET A 139 4.41 1.76 -13.75
CA MET A 139 4.85 1.12 -12.51
C MET A 139 3.89 1.41 -11.35
N THR A 140 3.29 2.60 -11.30
CA THR A 140 2.29 2.95 -10.28
C THR A 140 1.02 2.09 -10.36
N THR A 141 0.57 1.68 -11.55
CA THR A 141 -0.56 0.74 -11.71
C THR A 141 -0.16 -0.71 -11.56
N VAL A 142 0.99 -1.11 -12.15
CA VAL A 142 1.53 -2.48 -12.05
C VAL A 142 1.70 -2.89 -10.59
N ILE A 143 2.08 -1.97 -9.70
CA ILE A 143 2.16 -2.26 -8.27
C ILE A 143 0.86 -1.90 -7.54
N GLY A 144 0.31 -0.71 -7.79
CA GLY A 144 -0.79 -0.17 -7.00
C GLY A 144 -2.09 -0.99 -7.10
N LEU A 145 -2.46 -1.49 -8.29
CA LEU A 145 -3.69 -2.25 -8.46
C LEU A 145 -3.62 -3.64 -7.79
N PRO A 146 -2.55 -4.44 -7.98
CA PRO A 146 -2.39 -5.69 -7.24
C PRO A 146 -2.35 -5.48 -5.73
N VAL A 147 -1.68 -4.43 -5.25
CA VAL A 147 -1.66 -4.10 -3.81
C VAL A 147 -3.08 -3.80 -3.32
N SER A 148 -3.85 -2.96 -4.02
CA SER A 148 -5.26 -2.70 -3.66
C SER A 148 -6.09 -3.98 -3.58
N ALA A 149 -5.96 -4.87 -4.57
CA ALA A 149 -6.66 -6.15 -4.59
C ALA A 149 -6.26 -7.06 -3.42
N ALA A 150 -4.96 -7.15 -3.13
CA ALA A 150 -4.44 -7.93 -2.01
C ALA A 150 -4.95 -7.40 -0.66
N LEU A 151 -4.94 -6.09 -0.44
CA LEU A 151 -5.48 -5.48 0.79
C LEU A 151 -6.97 -5.78 0.97
N ARG A 152 -7.76 -5.69 -0.11
CA ARG A 152 -9.18 -6.10 -0.10
C ARG A 152 -9.32 -7.58 0.26
N ALA A 153 -8.55 -8.46 -0.36
CA ALA A 153 -8.59 -9.88 -0.03
C ALA A 153 -8.27 -10.13 1.45
N ILE A 154 -7.21 -9.51 1.97
CA ILE A 154 -6.79 -9.64 3.37
C ILE A 154 -7.92 -9.21 4.32
N ILE A 155 -8.53 -8.04 4.13
CA ILE A 155 -9.56 -7.55 5.06
C ILE A 155 -10.84 -8.39 5.00
N HIS A 156 -11.30 -8.78 3.81
CA HIS A 156 -12.51 -9.60 3.63
C HIS A 156 -12.34 -11.02 4.19
N ILE A 157 -11.20 -11.65 3.93
CA ILE A 157 -10.89 -12.98 4.47
C ILE A 157 -10.78 -12.92 5.99
N THR A 158 -10.09 -11.91 6.52
CA THR A 158 -9.92 -11.74 7.98
C THR A 158 -11.25 -11.51 8.67
N ASP A 159 -12.12 -10.64 8.14
CA ASP A 159 -13.45 -10.40 8.71
C ASP A 159 -14.32 -11.66 8.67
N THR A 160 -14.32 -12.38 7.55
CA THR A 160 -15.06 -13.64 7.40
C THR A 160 -14.58 -14.66 8.42
N TYR A 161 -13.26 -14.88 8.52
CA TYR A 161 -12.66 -15.82 9.46
C TYR A 161 -13.00 -15.50 10.93
N LEU A 162 -12.97 -14.22 11.30
CA LEU A 162 -13.31 -13.79 12.66
C LEU A 162 -14.81 -13.92 12.96
N LYS A 163 -15.67 -13.87 11.95
CA LYS A 163 -17.12 -14.09 12.10
C LYS A 163 -17.48 -15.57 12.15
N THR A 164 -16.81 -16.43 11.38
CA THR A 164 -17.11 -17.87 11.31
C THR A 164 -16.46 -18.70 12.39
N THR A 165 -15.37 -18.25 13.02
CA THR A 165 -14.77 -18.97 14.15
C THR A 165 -15.68 -18.83 15.38
N PRO A 166 -16.47 -19.84 15.75
CA PRO A 166 -17.43 -19.71 16.84
C PRO A 166 -16.68 -19.77 18.18
N PHE A 167 -17.15 -18.98 19.14
CA PHE A 167 -16.70 -18.96 20.54
C PHE A 167 -16.69 -20.35 21.23
N THR A 168 -17.34 -21.37 20.63
CA THR A 168 -17.49 -22.72 21.19
C THR A 168 -16.20 -23.54 21.28
N LEU A 169 -15.15 -23.22 20.52
CA LEU A 169 -13.88 -23.95 20.59
C LEU A 169 -12.99 -23.53 21.78
N ARG A 170 -13.30 -22.44 22.50
CA ARG A 170 -12.54 -22.04 23.70
C ARG A 170 -12.95 -22.76 24.99
N ILE A 171 -14.11 -23.44 25.01
CA ILE A 171 -14.58 -24.18 26.20
C ILE A 171 -14.21 -25.67 26.12
N GLY A 172 -13.91 -26.20 24.93
CA GLY A 172 -13.49 -27.59 24.73
C GLY A 172 -12.03 -27.92 25.08
N GLU A 173 -11.19 -26.91 25.33
CA GLU A 173 -9.79 -27.09 25.77
C GLU A 173 -9.61 -27.01 27.30
N GLN A 174 -10.71 -26.89 28.05
CA GLN A 174 -10.68 -26.86 29.52
C GLN A 174 -11.53 -27.96 30.20
N SER A 175 -11.93 -29.01 29.47
CA SER A 175 -12.58 -30.20 30.07
C SER A 175 -11.67 -31.41 30.06
#